data_AF-A0A962BFF5-F1
#
_entry.id   AF-A0A962BFF5-F1
#
_cell.length_a   1.000
_cell.length_b   1.000
_cell.length_c   1.000
_cell.angle_alpha   90.00
_cell.angle_beta   90.00
_cell.angle_gamma   90.00
#
_symmetry.space_group_name_H-M   'P 1'
#
loop_
_entity.id
_entity.type
_entity.pdbx_description
1 polymer ?
#
loop_
_entity_poly.entity_id
_entity_poly.type
_entity_poly.pdbx_seq_one_letter_code
_entity_poly.pdbx_strand_id
1 'polypeptide(L)' 'MSKRYEYKTIIYKEGLIGSLLLGESKVNPDNLTEMLNKYGQQGWRVRTMERENRRSLLFFSREAFLIVLEREIG' A
#
# COMPACT_ATOMS: atom_id res chain seq x y z
N MET A 1 28.81 4.18 -14.59
CA MET A 1 28.25 2.94 -14.01
C MET A 1 26.74 2.99 -14.14
N SER A 2 26.09 1.92 -14.61
CA SER A 2 24.63 1.84 -14.64
C SER A 2 24.10 1.57 -13.23
N LYS A 3 23.17 2.40 -12.74
CA LYS A 3 22.53 2.16 -11.44
C LYS A 3 21.62 0.94 -11.56
N ARG A 4 21.77 -0.01 -10.63
CA ARG A 4 20.91 -1.19 -10.52
C ARG A 4 19.90 -0.96 -9.41
N TYR A 5 18.71 -1.54 -9.55
CA TYR A 5 17.64 -1.41 -8.58
C TYR A 5 17.05 -2.78 -8.26
N GLU A 6 16.67 -2.98 -7.01
CA GLU A 6 15.73 -4.02 -6.60
C GLU A 6 14.35 -3.41 -6.36
N TYR A 7 13.30 -4.22 -6.57
CA TYR A 7 11.92 -3.79 -6.46
C TYR A 7 11.15 -4.63 -5.45
N LYS A 8 10.19 -4.01 -4.77
CA LYS A 8 9.27 -4.65 -3.85
C LYS A 8 7.85 -4.18 -4.15
N THR A 9 6.95 -5.12 -4.41
CA THR A 9 5.53 -4.84 -4.65
C THR A 9 4.71 -5.13 -3.39
N ILE A 10 3.84 -4.20 -3.02
CA ILE A 10 2.99 -4.29 -1.82
C ILE A 10 1.55 -4.04 -2.25
N ILE A 11 0.63 -4.90 -1.80
CA ILE A 11 -0.81 -4.63 -1.84
C ILE A 11 -1.22 -4.24 -0.44
N TYR A 12 -1.40 -2.95 -0.19
CA TYR A 12 -1.79 -2.43 1.11
C TYR A 12 -3.32 -2.36 1.23
N LYS A 13 -3.85 -2.84 2.36
CA LYS A 13 -5.28 -2.84 2.68
C LYS A 13 -5.47 -2.83 4.20
N GLU A 14 -6.43 -2.07 4.70
CA GLU A 14 -6.71 -1.99 6.15
C GLU A 14 -7.35 -3.26 6.70
N GLY A 15 -6.98 -3.67 7.92
CA GLY A 15 -7.52 -4.87 8.58
C GLY A 15 -9.01 -4.75 8.93
N LEU A 16 -9.71 -5.90 8.99
CA LEU A 16 -11.17 -6.01 9.17
C LEU A 16 -11.70 -5.65 10.58
N ILE A 17 -10.86 -5.22 11.52
CA ILE A 17 -11.20 -5.19 12.95
C ILE A 17 -12.25 -4.10 13.29
N GLY A 18 -12.50 -3.13 12.40
CA GLY A 18 -13.57 -2.12 12.58
C GLY A 18 -14.67 -2.11 11.51
N SER A 19 -14.52 -2.87 10.41
CA SER A 19 -15.32 -2.65 9.18
C SER A 19 -16.46 -3.65 8.96
N LEU A 20 -16.67 -4.62 9.85
CA LEU A 20 -17.84 -5.51 9.78
C LEU A 20 -19.17 -4.79 10.05
N LEU A 21 -19.14 -3.51 10.47
CA LEU A 21 -20.33 -2.74 10.84
C LEU A 21 -20.67 -1.58 9.88
N LEU A 22 -19.79 -1.17 8.96
CA LEU A 22 -20.03 -0.01 8.08
C LEU A 22 -19.54 -0.33 6.66
N GLY A 23 -20.42 -0.25 5.67
CA GLY A 23 -20.28 -0.80 4.31
C GLY A 23 -19.11 -0.33 3.43
N GLU A 24 -18.26 0.58 3.89
CA GLU A 24 -17.03 0.99 3.21
C GLU A 24 -15.83 0.95 4.17
N SER A 25 -14.77 0.26 3.77
CA SER A 25 -13.46 0.33 4.45
C SER A 25 -12.49 1.12 3.59
N LYS A 26 -12.20 2.34 4.02
CA LYS A 26 -11.16 3.19 3.42
C LYS A 26 -9.83 2.93 4.11
N VAL A 27 -8.74 3.14 3.38
CA VAL A 27 -7.39 3.11 3.93
C VAL A 27 -7.19 4.30 4.85
N ASN A 28 -6.64 4.06 6.05
CA ASN A 28 -6.27 5.15 6.94
C ASN A 28 -4.94 5.75 6.43
N PRO A 29 -4.91 7.06 6.10
CA PRO A 29 -3.69 7.70 5.62
C PRO A 29 -2.55 7.68 6.64
N ASP A 30 -2.83 7.69 7.95
CA ASP A 30 -1.80 7.65 8.99
C ASP A 30 -1.11 6.28 9.04
N ASN A 31 -1.88 5.19 8.96
CA ASN A 31 -1.34 3.84 8.92
C ASN A 31 -0.52 3.58 7.64
N LEU A 32 -1.01 4.07 6.50
CA LEU A 32 -0.26 4.01 5.23
C LEU A 32 1.04 4.82 5.33
N THR A 33 0.99 6.01 5.93
CA THR A 33 2.17 6.87 6.16
C THR A 33 3.19 6.18 7.06
N GLU A 34 2.76 5.57 8.15
CA GLU A 34 3.64 4.81 9.06
C GLU A 34 4.35 3.66 8.33
N MET A 35 3.61 2.90 7.52
CA MET A 35 4.16 1.81 6.71
C MET A 35 5.19 2.33 5.70
N LEU A 36 4.89 3.41 4.98
CA LEU A 36 5.81 4.02 4.01
C LEU A 36 7.09 4.54 4.69
N ASN A 37 6.96 5.20 5.85
CA ASN A 37 8.10 5.69 6.61
C ASN A 37 9.01 4.54 7.08
N LYS A 38 8.42 3.42 7.52
CA LYS A 38 9.18 2.21 7.90
C LYS A 38 10.00 1.64 6.74
N TYR A 39 9.46 1.66 5.51
CA TYR A 39 10.21 1.26 4.33
C TYR A 39 11.24 2.31 3.89
N GLY A 40 10.92 3.60 4.03
CA GLY A 40 11.86 4.70 3.79
C GLY A 40 13.12 4.59 4.65
N GLN A 41 12.98 4.26 5.94
CA GLN A 41 14.10 4.00 6.86
C GLN A 41 14.99 2.82 6.42
N GLN A 42 14.45 1.87 5.66
CA GLN A 42 15.18 0.73 5.10
C GLN A 42 15.81 1.04 3.71
N GLY A 43 15.72 2.28 3.26
CA GLY A 43 16.26 2.76 1.98
C GLY A 43 15.35 2.56 0.78
N TRP A 44 14.10 2.15 0.97
CA TRP A 44 13.14 2.03 -0.13
C TRP A 44 12.53 3.38 -0.51
N ARG A 45 12.22 3.54 -1.79
CA ARG A 45 11.54 4.72 -2.34
C ARG A 45 10.30 4.28 -3.10
N VAL A 46 9.21 5.04 -3.00
CA VAL A 46 8.01 4.77 -3.79
C VAL A 46 8.31 5.09 -5.26
N ARG A 47 8.20 4.08 -6.12
CA ARG A 47 8.34 4.22 -7.57
C ARG A 47 7.01 4.53 -8.24
N THR A 48 5.97 3.81 -7.86
CA THR A 48 4.59 4.10 -8.28
C THR A 48 3.61 3.59 -7.24
N MET A 49 2.41 4.17 -7.24
CA MET A 49 1.31 3.78 -6.39
C MET A 49 0.00 3.95 -7.16
N GLU A 50 -0.81 2.90 -7.19
CA GLU A 50 -2.12 2.87 -7.83
C GLU A 50 -3.19 2.53 -6.80
N ARG A 51 -4.26 3.33 -6.77
CA ARG A 51 -5.43 3.07 -5.94
C ARG A 51 -6.31 2.04 -6.63
N GLU A 52 -6.63 0.97 -5.93
CA GLU A 52 -7.52 -0.08 -6.40
C GLU A 52 -8.77 -0.14 -5.51
N ASN A 53 -9.95 0.02 -6.12
CA ASN A 53 -11.22 -0.23 -5.44
C ASN A 53 -11.73 -1.61 -5.86
N ARG A 54 -11.67 -2.59 -4.96
CA ARG A 54 -12.22 -3.91 -5.20
C ARG A 54 -13.65 -3.99 -4.69
N ARG A 55 -14.59 -4.22 -5.61
CA ARG A 55 -15.97 -4.54 -5.25
C ARG A 55 -16.01 -5.91 -4.58
N SER A 56 -16.49 -5.96 -3.34
CA SER A 56 -16.85 -7.19 -2.63
C SER A 56 -18.38 -7.40 -2.75
N LEU A 57 -18.93 -8.46 -2.15
CA LEU A 57 -20.35 -8.81 -2.32
C LEU A 57 -21.30 -7.69 -1.84
N LEU A 58 -22.51 -7.61 -2.41
CA LEU A 58 -23.56 -6.62 -2.07
C LEU A 58 -23.08 -5.16 -2.21
N PHE A 59 -22.77 -4.47 -1.10
CA PHE A 59 -22.36 -3.07 -1.05
C PHE A 59 -20.97 -2.87 -0.46
N PHE A 60 -20.26 -3.94 -0.13
CA PHE A 60 -18.94 -3.83 0.45
C PHE A 60 -17.93 -3.50 -0.64
N SER A 61 -17.30 -2.32 -0.56
CA SER A 61 -16.11 -2.02 -1.34
C SER A 61 -14.92 -1.90 -0.41
N ARG A 62 -13.76 -2.39 -0.86
CA ARG A 62 -12.52 -2.28 -0.12
C ARG A 62 -11.52 -1.52 -0.96
N GLU A 63 -11.02 -0.46 -0.36
CA GLU A 63 -9.88 0.27 -0.89
C GLU A 63 -8.60 -0.50 -0.62
N ALA A 64 -7.77 -0.59 -1.64
CA ALA A 64 -6.41 -1.11 -1.56
C ALA A 64 -5.48 -0.21 -2.38
N PHE A 65 -4.19 -0.29 -2.09
CA PHE A 65 -3.16 0.37 -2.89
C PHE A 65 -2.15 -0.65 -3.37
N LEU A 66 -1.91 -0.69 -4.68
CA LEU A 66 -0.75 -1.35 -5.25
C LEU A 66 0.42 -0.36 -5.19
N ILE A 67 1.45 -0.70 -4.43
CA ILE A 67 2.62 0.16 -4.22
C ILE A 67 3.84 -0.59 -4.70
N VAL A 68 4.58 0.01 -5.64
CA VAL A 68 5.89 -0.50 -6.06
C VAL A 68 6.95 0.37 -5.42
N LEU A 69 7.80 -0.26 -4.62
CA LEU A 69 8.98 0.35 -4.03
C LEU A 69 10.22 -0.04 -4.83
N GLU A 70 11.20 0.84 -4.88
CA GLU A 70 12.53 0.60 -5.47
C GLU A 70 13.63 0.97 -4.47
N ARG A 71 14.76 0.27 -4.53
CA ARG A 71 15.98 0.60 -3.79
C ARG A 71 17.18 0.39 -4.70
N GLU A 72 18.13 1.33 -4.67
CA GLU A 72 19.38 1.21 -5.42
C GLU A 72 20.24 0.09 -4.83
N ILE A 73 20.77 -0.78 -5.67
CA ILE A 73 21.72 -1.84 -5.29
C ILE A 73 23.05 -1.58 -6.00
N GLY A 74 24.15 -1.69 -5.24
CA GLY A 74 25.51 -1.55 -5.74
C GLY A 74 25.85 -2.59 -6.78
#